data_AF-A0A426YH22-F1
#
_entry.id   AF-A0A426YH22-F1
#
_cell.length_a   1.000
_cell.length_b   1.000
_cell.length_c   1.000
_cell.angle_alpha   90.00
_cell.angle_beta   90.00
_cell.angle_gamma   90.00
#
_symmetry.space_group_name_H-M   'P 1'
#
loop_
_entity.id
_entity.type
_entity.pdbx_description
1 polymer ?
#
loop_
_entity_poly.entity_id
_entity_poly.type
_entity_poly.pdbx_seq_one_letter_code
_entity_poly.pdbx_strand_id
1 'polypeptide(L)'
;MANVLGLFATHNAGYSLSYDVSPDVSEGYNIEPERKEPMDQMVASENEAPRIAYLLTGTKGDSQRMRRTLQAIYHPRNQYVLHLDLEAPPKERIDLAMYVRGDPLFSEVENVRVIAKANLVTYKGPTMIACTLHAIAILLKERLRWDWFINLSASDYPLMTQDGSAWVMLTRNFLEYCIWGWENLPRVLLMYYVNFISSPEGYFHTVICNSDWFKNTSISHDLHYIAWDRPPKQHPRYLSTKDFNKMVKSGMPFARKFGKGDPVLDKIDRELLGRSDGQFTPGGWCSQRSDGAEQCLSRGDESKFLPGLGAERLQQLMKKLMSQDFRNGSCSSLQYDQTKRDWIHINAA
;
A
#
# COMPACT_ATOMS: atom_id res chain seq x y z
N MET A 1 3.47 34.26 -32.12
CA MET A 1 2.93 34.74 -30.83
C MET A 1 3.02 33.58 -29.85
N ALA A 2 3.32 33.70 -28.56
CA ALA A 2 3.99 34.71 -27.75
C ALA A 2 3.95 34.12 -26.31
N ASN A 3 5.12 33.86 -25.74
CA ASN A 3 5.46 33.50 -24.35
C ASN A 3 4.31 33.21 -23.34
N VAL A 4 4.41 32.05 -22.68
CA VAL A 4 4.76 32.03 -21.24
C VAL A 4 5.96 31.11 -21.07
N LEU A 5 7.01 31.61 -20.41
CA LEU A 5 8.24 30.89 -20.06
C LEU A 5 8.33 30.81 -18.53
N GLY A 6 8.91 29.72 -18.01
CA GLY A 6 9.22 29.62 -16.58
C GLY A 6 9.20 28.20 -16.02
N LEU A 7 10.25 27.41 -16.31
CA LEU A 7 10.75 26.30 -15.46
C LEU A 7 11.95 25.55 -16.07
N PHE A 8 12.23 25.72 -17.37
CA PHE A 8 13.38 25.09 -18.04
C PHE A 8 14.48 26.10 -18.37
N ALA A 9 15.73 25.61 -18.35
CA ALA A 9 17.00 26.28 -18.66
C ALA A 9 17.45 27.39 -17.70
N THR A 10 18.34 27.03 -16.76
CA THR A 10 19.59 27.77 -16.60
C THR A 10 20.67 27.06 -17.43
N HIS A 11 21.28 27.76 -18.39
CA HIS A 11 22.32 27.20 -19.26
C HIS A 11 23.47 28.21 -19.33
N ASN A 12 24.71 27.72 -19.18
CA ASN A 12 25.97 28.41 -19.51
C ASN A 12 26.10 29.88 -19.03
N ALA A 13 26.32 30.07 -17.72
CA ALA A 13 27.17 31.17 -17.28
C ALA A 13 28.64 30.74 -17.48
N GLY A 14 29.33 31.31 -18.46
CA GLY A 14 30.71 30.97 -18.77
C GLY A 14 31.70 31.57 -17.76
N TYR A 15 32.00 30.83 -16.68
CA TYR A 15 33.12 31.14 -15.78
C TYR A 15 34.09 29.96 -15.73
N SER A 16 35.37 30.25 -16.00
CA SER A 16 36.45 29.30 -15.79
C SER A 16 36.72 29.17 -14.28
N LEU A 17 36.28 28.06 -13.69
CA LEU A 17 36.72 27.63 -12.37
C LEU A 17 37.74 26.50 -12.54
N SER A 18 39.01 26.89 -12.59
CA SER A 18 40.14 25.96 -12.45
C SER A 18 40.15 25.40 -11.03
N TYR A 19 39.69 24.16 -10.89
CA TYR A 19 39.92 23.38 -9.68
C TYR A 19 41.28 22.70 -9.78
N ASP A 20 42.29 23.29 -9.16
CA ASP A 20 43.59 22.66 -8.97
C ASP A 20 43.44 21.43 -8.07
N VAL A 21 43.64 20.24 -8.65
CA VAL A 21 43.68 18.98 -7.91
C VAL A 21 45.13 18.71 -7.50
N SER A 22 45.49 19.10 -6.27
CA SER A 22 46.77 18.70 -5.66
C SER A 22 46.79 17.18 -5.44
N PRO A 23 47.77 16.45 -5.99
CA PRO A 23 47.81 14.99 -5.90
C PRO A 23 48.66 14.51 -4.72
N ASP A 24 48.12 14.51 -3.50
CA ASP A 24 48.68 13.71 -2.41
C ASP A 24 47.67 13.45 -1.28
N VAL A 25 47.31 12.18 -1.08
CA VAL A 25 47.42 11.37 0.17
C VAL A 25 46.97 9.96 -0.22
N SER A 26 47.90 9.01 -0.32
CA SER A 26 47.60 7.60 -0.56
C SER A 26 47.58 6.80 0.74
N GLU A 27 46.44 6.75 1.44
CA GLU A 27 46.19 5.77 2.50
C GLU A 27 45.07 4.79 2.09
N GLY A 28 45.43 3.51 2.07
CA GLY A 28 44.62 2.44 1.49
C GLY A 28 43.53 1.92 2.41
N TYR A 29 42.33 2.49 2.34
CA TYR A 29 41.12 1.83 2.84
C TYR A 29 40.71 0.70 1.90
N ASN A 30 41.21 -0.51 2.18
CA ASN A 30 40.72 -1.74 1.56
C ASN A 30 39.27 -1.98 1.99
N ILE A 31 38.33 -1.47 1.20
CA ILE A 31 36.93 -1.90 1.26
C ILE A 31 36.90 -3.31 0.68
N GLU A 32 36.93 -4.33 1.55
CA GLU A 32 36.58 -5.68 1.13
C GLU A 32 35.17 -5.65 0.52
N PRO A 33 34.94 -6.29 -0.65
CA PRO A 33 33.62 -6.33 -1.24
C PRO A 33 32.70 -7.11 -0.31
N GLU A 34 31.67 -6.45 0.25
CA GLU A 34 30.67 -7.10 1.10
C GLU A 34 30.18 -8.39 0.43
N ARG A 35 30.34 -9.49 1.17
CA ARG A 35 30.08 -10.83 0.66
C ARG A 35 28.62 -10.88 0.20
N LYS A 36 28.40 -11.23 -1.07
CA LYS A 36 27.06 -11.52 -1.61
C LYS A 36 26.53 -12.80 -0.97
N GLU A 37 26.00 -12.67 0.24
CA GLU A 37 25.20 -13.69 0.90
C GLU A 37 24.05 -14.09 -0.04
N PRO A 38 23.92 -15.39 -0.42
CA PRO A 38 22.81 -15.84 -1.24
C PRO A 38 21.48 -15.58 -0.53
N MET A 39 20.49 -15.07 -1.27
CA MET A 39 19.18 -14.72 -0.72
C MET A 39 18.35 -15.96 -0.30
N ASP A 40 18.91 -17.16 -0.44
CA ASP A 40 18.36 -18.44 0.00
C ASP A 40 18.30 -18.62 1.53
N GLN A 41 19.06 -17.84 2.32
CA GLN A 41 18.99 -17.90 3.79
C GLN A 41 17.82 -17.11 4.41
N MET A 42 17.03 -16.37 3.62
CA MET A 42 15.87 -15.62 4.12
C MET A 42 14.54 -16.40 3.99
N VAL A 43 14.56 -17.67 4.37
CA VAL A 43 13.32 -18.43 4.66
C VAL A 43 12.66 -17.77 5.88
N ALA A 44 11.53 -17.07 5.66
CA ALA A 44 10.69 -16.61 6.76
C ALA A 44 10.23 -17.85 7.55
N SER A 45 10.29 -17.81 8.89
CA SER A 45 9.97 -18.98 9.72
C SER A 45 8.54 -19.46 9.44
N GLU A 46 8.41 -20.64 8.83
CA GLU A 46 7.19 -21.14 8.16
C GLU A 46 5.96 -21.31 9.08
N ASN A 47 6.12 -21.05 10.38
CA ASN A 47 5.11 -21.19 11.42
C ASN A 47 4.51 -19.86 11.92
N GLU A 48 5.03 -18.68 11.57
CA GLU A 48 4.42 -17.40 11.98
C GLU A 48 3.57 -16.79 10.85
N ALA A 49 2.29 -16.50 11.11
CA ALA A 49 1.40 -15.86 10.14
C ALA A 49 1.88 -14.43 9.79
N PRO A 50 1.78 -13.99 8.53
CA PRO A 50 2.39 -12.73 8.08
C PRO A 50 1.75 -11.49 8.72
N ARG A 51 2.57 -10.48 9.00
CA ARG A 51 2.18 -9.20 9.59
C ARG A 51 2.04 -8.13 8.50
N ILE A 52 1.03 -7.27 8.64
CA ILE A 52 0.63 -6.32 7.60
C ILE A 52 0.85 -4.88 8.07
N ALA A 53 1.40 -4.04 7.19
CA ALA A 53 1.52 -2.60 7.37
C ALA A 53 0.56 -1.83 6.45
N TYR A 54 -0.39 -1.12 7.05
CA TYR A 54 -1.38 -0.31 6.34
C TYR A 54 -0.99 1.16 6.30
N LEU A 55 -1.05 1.76 5.11
CA LEU A 55 -1.27 3.20 4.95
C LEU A 55 -2.76 3.43 4.68
N LEU A 56 -3.42 4.26 5.49
CA LEU A 56 -4.78 4.71 5.25
C LEU A 56 -4.79 6.23 5.02
N THR A 57 -5.14 6.64 3.81
CA THR A 57 -5.17 8.03 3.35
C THR A 57 -6.58 8.61 3.31
N GLY A 58 -6.72 9.92 3.53
CA GLY A 58 -8.00 10.62 3.38
C GLY A 58 -7.82 12.12 3.19
N THR A 59 -8.89 12.77 2.74
CA THR A 59 -8.95 14.21 2.53
C THR A 59 -10.04 14.86 3.41
N LYS A 60 -10.43 16.09 3.09
CA LYS A 60 -11.47 16.86 3.78
C LYS A 60 -12.77 16.08 4.00
N GLY A 61 -13.16 15.96 5.26
CA GLY A 61 -14.38 15.27 5.70
C GLY A 61 -14.32 13.74 5.54
N ASP A 62 -13.13 13.13 5.48
CA ASP A 62 -12.96 11.67 5.45
C ASP A 62 -12.59 11.04 6.79
N SER A 63 -12.30 11.83 7.83
CA SER A 63 -11.90 11.34 9.16
C SER A 63 -12.76 10.19 9.68
N GLN A 64 -14.10 10.32 9.65
CA GLN A 64 -15.01 9.27 10.14
C GLN A 64 -14.97 8.00 9.28
N ARG A 65 -14.75 8.13 7.97
CA ARG A 65 -14.57 6.97 7.06
C ARG A 65 -13.26 6.26 7.37
N MET A 66 -12.19 7.02 7.60
CA MET A 66 -10.89 6.46 8.02
C MET A 66 -11.00 5.72 9.35
N ARG A 67 -11.75 6.25 10.34
CA ARG A 67 -12.01 5.54 11.62
C ARG A 67 -12.78 4.24 11.39
N ARG A 68 -13.90 4.29 10.66
CA ARG A 68 -14.73 3.11 10.39
C ARG A 68 -13.98 2.04 9.59
N THR A 69 -13.16 2.43 8.60
CA THR A 69 -12.25 1.52 7.88
C THR A 69 -11.16 0.98 8.80
N LEU A 70 -10.47 1.81 9.60
CA LEU A 70 -9.44 1.37 10.57
C LEU A 70 -9.99 0.29 11.50
N GLN A 71 -11.16 0.50 12.09
CA GLN A 71 -11.82 -0.47 12.96
C GLN A 71 -12.23 -1.76 12.22
N ALA A 72 -12.58 -1.65 10.92
CA ALA A 72 -12.86 -2.81 10.07
C ALA A 72 -11.61 -3.66 9.80
N ILE A 73 -10.44 -3.01 9.70
CA ILE A 73 -9.14 -3.63 9.37
C ILE A 73 -8.21 -3.80 10.58
N TYR A 74 -8.68 -3.65 11.83
CA TYR A 74 -7.78 -3.67 12.98
C TYR A 74 -7.38 -5.11 13.40
N HIS A 75 -6.09 -5.29 13.68
CA HIS A 75 -5.50 -6.49 14.26
C HIS A 75 -4.24 -6.08 15.05
N PRO A 76 -4.02 -6.53 16.30
CA PRO A 76 -2.92 -6.06 17.14
C PRO A 76 -1.51 -6.33 16.55
N ARG A 77 -1.33 -7.42 15.79
CA ARG A 77 -0.05 -7.76 15.14
C ARG A 77 0.28 -6.93 13.89
N ASN A 78 -0.67 -6.14 13.38
CA ASN A 78 -0.50 -5.30 12.19
C ASN A 78 -0.15 -3.87 12.59
N GLN A 79 0.36 -3.08 11.65
CA GLN A 79 0.70 -1.66 11.84
C GLN A 79 -0.16 -0.75 10.95
N TYR A 80 -0.44 0.46 11.43
CA TYR A 80 -1.33 1.42 10.76
C TYR A 80 -0.75 2.83 10.78
N VAL A 81 -0.56 3.42 9.60
CA VAL A 81 -0.23 4.84 9.41
C VAL A 81 -1.43 5.55 8.79
N LEU A 82 -2.01 6.51 9.54
CA LEU A 82 -3.10 7.35 9.08
C LEU A 82 -2.56 8.68 8.55
N HIS A 83 -2.94 9.05 7.32
CA HIS A 83 -2.61 10.36 6.74
C HIS A 83 -3.87 11.07 6.25
N LEU A 84 -4.22 12.15 6.94
CA LEU A 84 -5.10 13.20 6.40
C LEU A 84 -4.24 14.27 5.73
N ASP A 85 -4.62 14.65 4.51
CA ASP A 85 -3.91 15.67 3.72
C ASP A 85 -4.05 17.10 4.27
N LEU A 86 -3.46 18.07 3.55
CA LEU A 86 -3.52 19.48 3.92
C LEU A 86 -4.87 20.16 3.61
N GLU A 87 -5.74 19.56 2.79
CA GLU A 87 -7.12 20.05 2.56
C GLU A 87 -8.04 19.74 3.75
N ALA A 88 -7.75 18.67 4.50
CA ALA A 88 -8.39 18.39 5.78
C ALA A 88 -8.09 19.51 6.80
N PRO A 89 -9.13 20.17 7.38
CA PRO A 89 -8.94 21.25 8.34
C PRO A 89 -8.08 20.83 9.55
N PRO A 90 -7.32 21.76 10.17
CA PRO A 90 -6.50 21.45 11.34
C PRO A 90 -7.28 20.78 12.47
N LYS A 91 -8.54 21.20 12.70
CA LYS A 91 -9.43 20.55 13.65
C LYS A 91 -9.69 19.09 13.32
N GLU A 92 -10.07 18.75 12.08
CA GLU A 92 -10.35 17.36 11.69
C GLU A 92 -9.12 16.45 11.88
N ARG A 93 -7.92 16.99 11.64
CA ARG A 93 -6.65 16.28 11.86
C ARG A 93 -6.31 16.10 13.34
N ILE A 94 -6.59 17.11 14.17
CA ILE A 94 -6.46 17.02 15.64
C ILE A 94 -7.48 16.01 16.18
N ASP A 95 -8.74 16.08 15.76
CA ASP A 95 -9.81 15.19 16.19
C ASP A 95 -9.49 13.72 15.85
N LEU A 96 -8.86 13.43 14.70
CA LEU A 96 -8.38 12.08 14.37
C LEU A 96 -7.20 11.65 15.27
N ALA A 97 -6.23 12.53 15.53
CA ALA A 97 -5.08 12.24 16.39
C ALA A 97 -5.43 12.18 17.90
N MET A 98 -6.56 12.76 18.31
CA MET A 98 -7.16 12.61 19.64
C MET A 98 -7.95 11.31 19.74
N TYR A 99 -8.71 10.93 18.70
CA TYR A 99 -9.38 9.62 18.65
C TYR A 99 -8.37 8.46 18.79
N VAL A 100 -7.28 8.47 18.02
CA VAL A 100 -6.26 7.40 18.11
C VAL A 100 -5.60 7.33 19.50
N ARG A 101 -5.37 8.46 20.17
CA ARG A 101 -4.80 8.51 21.54
C ARG A 101 -5.83 8.39 22.67
N GLY A 102 -7.12 8.33 22.35
CA GLY A 102 -8.20 8.17 23.30
C GLY A 102 -8.78 6.76 23.34
N ASP A 103 -8.50 5.95 22.30
CA ASP A 103 -8.87 4.55 22.25
C ASP A 103 -7.91 3.71 23.13
N PRO A 104 -8.41 2.93 24.11
CA PRO A 104 -7.56 2.12 24.99
C PRO A 104 -6.73 1.08 24.24
N LEU A 105 -7.28 0.47 23.18
CA LEU A 105 -6.64 -0.64 22.46
C LEU A 105 -5.49 -0.16 21.59
N PHE A 106 -5.67 0.97 20.90
CA PHE A 106 -4.56 1.61 20.16
C PHE A 106 -3.47 2.15 21.10
N SER A 107 -3.85 2.56 22.31
CA SER A 107 -2.92 3.07 23.33
C SER A 107 -2.16 1.96 24.06
N GLU A 108 -2.73 0.75 24.20
CA GLU A 108 -2.05 -0.43 24.76
C GLU A 108 -1.05 -1.05 23.78
N VAL A 109 -1.42 -1.12 22.49
CA VAL A 109 -0.63 -1.83 21.47
C VAL A 109 0.35 -0.92 20.71
N GLU A 110 0.17 0.40 20.78
CA GLU A 110 1.00 1.45 20.13
C GLU A 110 1.19 1.29 18.60
N ASN A 111 0.37 0.49 17.93
CA ASN A 111 0.52 0.13 16.51
C ASN A 111 -0.20 1.06 15.51
N VAL A 112 -0.93 2.08 15.99
CA VAL A 112 -1.63 3.08 15.15
C VAL A 112 -0.98 4.46 15.28
N ARG A 113 -0.42 4.97 14.18
CA ARG A 113 0.27 6.26 14.11
C ARG A 113 -0.44 7.24 13.16
N VAL A 114 -0.64 8.48 13.59
CA VAL A 114 -1.16 9.56 12.72
C VAL A 114 -0.02 10.47 12.26
N ILE A 115 0.06 10.77 10.95
CA ILE A 115 1.05 11.72 10.41
C ILE A 115 0.63 13.15 10.80
N ALA A 116 1.25 13.69 11.85
CA ALA A 116 0.94 15.01 12.39
C ALA A 116 1.23 16.17 11.39
N LYS A 117 2.36 16.09 10.66
CA LYS A 117 2.70 17.04 9.59
C LYS A 117 1.99 16.63 8.30
N ALA A 118 0.76 17.09 8.14
CA ALA A 118 -0.03 16.87 6.94
C ALA A 118 0.67 17.42 5.69
N ASN A 119 0.89 16.54 4.72
CA ASN A 119 1.40 16.90 3.40
C ASN A 119 0.23 17.29 2.48
N LEU A 120 0.44 18.22 1.56
CA LEU A 120 -0.52 18.50 0.49
C LEU A 120 -0.52 17.33 -0.50
N VAL A 121 -1.70 16.85 -0.89
CA VAL A 121 -1.87 15.77 -1.86
C VAL A 121 -2.55 16.30 -3.11
N THR A 122 -1.75 16.67 -4.10
CA THR A 122 -2.24 17.06 -5.44
C THR A 122 -2.64 15.81 -6.22
N TYR A 123 -3.93 15.67 -6.55
CA TYR A 123 -4.42 14.56 -7.36
C TYR A 123 -3.72 14.51 -8.74
N LYS A 124 -3.37 13.30 -9.18
CA LYS A 124 -2.46 13.01 -10.32
C LYS A 124 -1.03 13.59 -10.22
N GLY A 125 -0.72 14.36 -9.19
CA GLY A 125 0.59 14.95 -8.98
C GLY A 125 1.57 14.07 -8.19
N PRO A 126 2.85 14.49 -8.14
CA PRO A 126 3.95 13.70 -7.56
C PRO A 126 3.88 13.60 -6.04
N THR A 127 3.11 14.46 -5.38
CA THR A 127 2.91 14.44 -3.93
C THR A 127 2.22 13.16 -3.46
N MET A 128 1.39 12.50 -4.28
CA MET A 128 0.77 11.22 -3.92
C MET A 128 1.83 10.12 -3.70
N ILE A 129 2.79 9.98 -4.63
CA ILE A 129 3.87 8.98 -4.49
C ILE A 129 4.84 9.39 -3.37
N ALA A 130 5.14 10.69 -3.23
CA ALA A 130 5.97 11.19 -2.13
C ALA A 130 5.35 10.92 -0.73
N CYS A 131 4.04 11.12 -0.56
CA CYS A 131 3.35 10.79 0.70
C CYS A 131 3.34 9.28 0.96
N THR A 132 3.14 8.47 -0.08
CA THR A 132 3.18 7.00 0.02
C THR A 132 4.57 6.52 0.46
N LEU A 133 5.65 6.99 -0.20
CA LEU A 133 7.03 6.64 0.15
C LEU A 133 7.43 7.18 1.53
N HIS A 134 6.94 8.35 1.94
CA HIS A 134 7.15 8.90 3.29
C HIS A 134 6.50 8.03 4.38
N ALA A 135 5.27 7.55 4.17
CA ALA A 135 4.62 6.62 5.09
C ALA A 135 5.34 5.26 5.16
N ILE A 136 5.82 4.75 4.02
CA ILE A 136 6.65 3.52 3.97
C ILE A 136 7.98 3.73 4.71
N ALA A 137 8.64 4.88 4.53
CA ALA A 137 9.87 5.22 5.25
C ALA A 137 9.67 5.45 6.76
N ILE A 138 8.45 5.73 7.20
CA ILE A 138 8.05 5.66 8.62
C ILE A 138 7.93 4.18 9.04
N LEU A 139 7.11 3.39 8.33
CA LEU A 139 6.86 1.97 8.63
C LEU A 139 8.13 1.09 8.63
N LEU A 140 9.12 1.39 7.78
CA LEU A 140 10.42 0.70 7.77
C LEU A 140 11.33 1.08 8.96
N LYS A 141 10.99 2.10 9.74
CA LYS A 141 11.71 2.55 10.94
C LYS A 141 10.98 2.24 12.25
N GLU A 142 9.75 1.73 12.19
CA GLU A 142 9.02 1.32 13.38
C GLU A 142 9.53 -0.01 13.95
N ARG A 143 9.21 -0.30 15.22
CA ARG A 143 9.73 -1.46 15.95
C ARG A 143 9.21 -2.82 15.48
N LEU A 144 7.97 -2.90 14.98
CA LEU A 144 7.38 -4.18 14.55
C LEU A 144 7.81 -4.48 13.12
N ARG A 145 8.44 -5.64 12.92
CA ARG A 145 8.66 -6.20 11.58
C ARG A 145 7.31 -6.56 10.97
N TRP A 146 7.13 -6.23 9.70
CA TRP A 146 5.98 -6.56 8.86
C TRP A 146 6.46 -7.18 7.55
N ASP A 147 5.56 -7.85 6.82
CA ASP A 147 5.92 -8.62 5.63
C ASP A 147 5.29 -8.03 4.36
N TRP A 148 4.07 -7.49 4.48
CA TRP A 148 3.28 -6.91 3.39
C TRP A 148 2.83 -5.50 3.70
N PHE A 149 2.94 -4.61 2.72
CA PHE A 149 2.39 -3.25 2.75
C PHE A 149 1.10 -3.16 1.94
N ILE A 150 0.16 -2.34 2.42
CA ILE A 150 -1.14 -2.10 1.79
C ILE A 150 -1.48 -0.60 1.85
N ASN A 151 -1.74 0.00 0.69
CA ASN A 151 -2.22 1.38 0.59
C ASN A 151 -3.74 1.41 0.41
N LEU A 152 -4.45 2.11 1.30
CA LEU A 152 -5.89 2.30 1.29
C LEU A 152 -6.22 3.80 1.24
N SER A 153 -7.32 4.16 0.60
CA SER A 153 -7.97 5.46 0.77
C SER A 153 -9.27 5.33 1.56
N ALA A 154 -9.76 6.45 2.10
CA ALA A 154 -11.04 6.53 2.82
C ALA A 154 -12.28 6.18 1.97
N SER A 155 -12.14 5.87 0.67
CA SER A 155 -13.21 5.38 -0.19
C SER A 155 -13.20 3.87 -0.44
N ASP A 156 -12.33 3.15 0.27
CA ASP A 156 -12.08 1.73 0.09
C ASP A 156 -12.40 0.97 1.38
N TYR A 157 -12.85 -0.28 1.26
CA TYR A 157 -13.39 -1.05 2.39
C TYR A 157 -13.12 -2.56 2.25
N PRO A 158 -12.84 -3.28 3.35
CA PRO A 158 -12.66 -4.73 3.32
C PRO A 158 -13.97 -5.47 3.00
N LEU A 159 -13.85 -6.63 2.35
CA LEU A 159 -14.93 -7.58 2.07
C LEU A 159 -14.84 -8.85 2.93
N MET A 160 -13.93 -8.86 3.92
CA MET A 160 -13.74 -9.92 4.90
C MET A 160 -12.96 -9.45 6.13
N THR A 161 -12.90 -10.28 7.16
CA THR A 161 -12.10 -10.09 8.37
C THR A 161 -10.60 -10.01 8.07
N GLN A 162 -9.79 -9.61 9.07
CA GLN A 162 -8.35 -9.35 8.92
C GLN A 162 -7.47 -10.57 8.61
N ASP A 163 -8.06 -11.75 8.50
CA ASP A 163 -7.41 -13.01 8.15
C ASP A 163 -7.12 -13.09 6.62
N GLY A 164 -6.81 -11.95 5.97
CA GLY A 164 -6.58 -11.81 4.52
C GLY A 164 -6.32 -10.38 4.00
N SER A 165 -5.87 -10.27 2.75
CA SER A 165 -5.07 -9.15 2.19
C SER A 165 -5.20 -9.09 0.64
N ALA A 166 -5.07 -8.02 -0.17
CA ALA A 166 -4.62 -6.61 0.01
C ALA A 166 -5.29 -5.60 -0.99
N TRP A 167 -4.59 -4.51 -1.36
CA TRP A 167 -5.03 -3.42 -2.28
C TRP A 167 -4.02 -3.04 -3.37
N VAL A 168 -2.73 -2.94 -3.00
CA VAL A 168 -1.59 -3.23 -3.87
C VAL A 168 -0.64 -4.01 -2.98
N MET A 169 -0.33 -5.26 -3.31
CA MET A 169 0.59 -6.08 -2.51
C MET A 169 2.03 -5.72 -2.82
N LEU A 170 2.70 -5.01 -1.92
CA LEU A 170 4.14 -4.81 -1.99
C LEU A 170 4.80 -5.51 -0.78
N THR A 171 5.79 -6.36 -1.03
CA THR A 171 6.57 -7.00 0.04
C THR A 171 7.47 -5.98 0.73
N ARG A 172 7.80 -6.22 2.00
CA ARG A 172 8.76 -5.36 2.74
C ARG A 172 10.10 -5.25 2.01
N ASN A 173 10.64 -6.36 1.50
CA ASN A 173 11.92 -6.39 0.77
C ASN A 173 11.90 -5.50 -0.49
N PHE A 174 10.80 -5.50 -1.27
CA PHE A 174 10.65 -4.62 -2.43
C PHE A 174 10.54 -3.14 -2.03
N LEU A 175 9.98 -2.86 -0.86
CA LEU A 175 9.89 -1.50 -0.34
C LEU A 175 11.19 -1.00 0.30
N GLU A 176 11.98 -1.89 0.90
CA GLU A 176 13.38 -1.62 1.27
C GLU A 176 14.21 -1.26 0.04
N TYR A 177 14.05 -1.98 -1.07
CA TYR A 177 14.65 -1.61 -2.35
C TYR A 177 14.19 -0.23 -2.84
N CYS A 178 12.89 0.05 -2.82
CA CYS A 178 12.34 1.36 -3.23
C CYS A 178 12.80 2.55 -2.36
N ILE A 179 13.13 2.33 -1.08
CA ILE A 179 13.47 3.40 -0.12
C ILE A 179 14.97 3.56 0.09
N TRP A 180 15.73 2.46 0.18
CA TRP A 180 17.19 2.51 0.34
C TRP A 180 17.91 2.62 -1.01
N GLY A 181 17.40 1.91 -2.03
CA GLY A 181 17.92 1.97 -3.40
C GLY A 181 19.38 1.52 -3.51
N TRP A 182 19.70 0.28 -3.15
CA TRP A 182 21.06 -0.25 -3.34
C TRP A 182 21.53 -0.22 -4.80
N GLU A 183 20.58 -0.12 -5.75
CA GLU A 183 20.81 0.28 -7.14
C GLU A 183 20.20 1.66 -7.43
N ASN A 184 20.68 2.32 -8.49
CA ASN A 184 20.15 3.64 -8.89
C ASN A 184 18.76 3.59 -9.53
N LEU A 185 18.25 2.43 -9.92
CA LEU A 185 16.98 2.29 -10.64
C LEU A 185 15.78 2.95 -9.93
N PRO A 186 15.49 2.70 -8.63
CA PRO A 186 14.37 3.35 -7.95
C PRO A 186 14.55 4.86 -7.84
N ARG A 187 15.79 5.34 -7.63
CA ARG A 187 16.10 6.78 -7.53
C ARG A 187 15.88 7.51 -8.85
N VAL A 188 16.37 6.95 -9.95
CA VAL A 188 16.22 7.50 -11.30
C VAL A 188 14.75 7.47 -11.73
N LEU A 189 14.04 6.35 -11.51
CA LEU A 189 12.62 6.26 -11.80
C LEU A 189 11.79 7.20 -10.92
N LEU A 190 12.15 7.44 -9.65
CA LEU A 190 11.46 8.42 -8.81
C LEU A 190 11.66 9.84 -9.37
N MET A 191 12.88 10.22 -9.75
CA MET A 191 13.17 11.52 -10.38
C MET A 191 12.42 11.72 -11.71
N TYR A 192 12.18 10.65 -12.46
CA TYR A 192 11.30 10.69 -13.64
C TYR A 192 9.82 10.84 -13.23
N TYR A 193 9.32 9.98 -12.35
CA TYR A 193 7.91 9.94 -11.98
C TYR A 193 7.43 11.16 -11.18
N VAL A 194 8.32 11.89 -10.48
CA VAL A 194 7.93 13.19 -9.88
C VAL A 194 7.61 14.28 -10.91
N ASN A 195 7.92 14.04 -12.19
CA ASN A 195 7.56 14.90 -13.32
C ASN A 195 6.44 14.31 -14.20
N PHE A 196 5.80 13.21 -13.77
CA PHE A 196 4.83 12.46 -14.57
C PHE A 196 3.42 12.50 -13.97
N ILE A 197 2.40 12.73 -14.81
CA ILE A 197 0.97 12.73 -14.43
C ILE A 197 0.55 11.30 -14.06
N SER A 198 -0.25 11.14 -12.99
CA SER A 198 -0.59 9.81 -12.44
C SER A 198 0.63 9.03 -11.92
N SER A 199 1.60 9.72 -11.29
CA SER A 199 2.88 9.15 -10.84
C SER A 199 2.79 7.78 -10.11
N PRO A 200 1.85 7.55 -9.16
CA PRO A 200 1.72 6.27 -8.47
C PRO A 200 1.21 5.11 -9.35
N GLU A 201 0.52 5.41 -10.45
CA GLU A 201 -0.02 4.39 -11.37
C GLU A 201 1.11 3.74 -12.20
N GLY A 202 2.25 4.43 -12.37
CA GLY A 202 3.44 3.91 -13.05
C GLY A 202 4.56 3.43 -12.13
N TYR A 203 4.97 4.24 -11.14
CA TYR A 203 6.25 4.09 -10.42
C TYR A 203 6.55 2.66 -9.95
N PHE A 204 5.71 2.06 -9.12
CA PHE A 204 5.98 0.73 -8.55
C PHE A 204 6.00 -0.37 -9.62
N HIS A 205 5.15 -0.27 -10.64
CA HIS A 205 5.12 -1.21 -11.76
C HIS A 205 6.42 -1.13 -12.59
N THR A 206 6.92 0.07 -12.87
CA THR A 206 8.18 0.23 -13.61
C THR A 206 9.37 -0.23 -12.78
N VAL A 207 9.43 0.07 -11.47
CA VAL A 207 10.52 -0.39 -10.60
C VAL A 207 10.54 -1.91 -10.45
N ILE A 208 9.38 -2.56 -10.21
CA ILE A 208 9.35 -4.03 -10.03
C ILE A 208 9.72 -4.76 -11.33
N CYS A 209 9.23 -4.31 -12.48
CA CYS A 209 9.43 -4.98 -13.76
C CYS A 209 10.82 -4.76 -14.39
N ASN A 210 11.55 -3.72 -13.98
CA ASN A 210 12.91 -3.44 -14.49
C ASN A 210 14.02 -3.80 -13.48
N SER A 211 13.67 -4.37 -12.32
CA SER A 211 14.64 -4.85 -11.34
C SER A 211 14.85 -6.36 -11.47
N ASP A 212 16.10 -6.79 -11.68
CA ASP A 212 16.46 -8.21 -11.77
C ASP A 212 16.10 -8.99 -10.50
N TRP A 213 16.10 -8.33 -9.34
CA TRP A 213 15.75 -8.91 -8.04
C TRP A 213 14.24 -9.20 -7.87
N PHE A 214 13.35 -8.48 -8.58
CA PHE A 214 11.91 -8.48 -8.29
C PHE A 214 10.98 -8.70 -9.49
N LYS A 215 11.47 -8.64 -10.74
CA LYS A 215 10.63 -8.85 -11.94
C LYS A 215 9.85 -10.19 -11.90
N ASN A 216 10.50 -11.23 -11.37
CA ASN A 216 9.96 -12.58 -11.22
C ASN A 216 9.01 -12.77 -10.02
N THR A 217 8.89 -11.78 -9.12
CA THR A 217 7.94 -11.82 -7.99
C THR A 217 6.64 -11.07 -8.27
N SER A 218 6.46 -10.56 -9.49
CA SER A 218 5.27 -9.79 -9.88
C SER A 218 4.05 -10.70 -10.16
N ILE A 219 2.88 -10.27 -9.69
CA ILE A 219 1.58 -10.88 -10.00
C ILE A 219 0.68 -9.77 -10.55
N SER A 220 0.07 -9.98 -11.72
CA SER A 220 -0.70 -8.96 -12.44
C SER A 220 -2.12 -8.77 -11.85
N HIS A 221 -2.20 -8.50 -10.54
CA HIS A 221 -3.48 -8.42 -9.82
C HIS A 221 -3.42 -7.50 -8.59
N ASP A 222 -4.31 -6.50 -8.51
CA ASP A 222 -4.43 -5.52 -7.41
C ASP A 222 -5.28 -6.03 -6.22
N LEU A 223 -5.95 -7.17 -6.41
CA LEU A 223 -6.88 -7.78 -5.45
C LEU A 223 -8.09 -6.88 -5.13
N HIS A 224 -8.54 -6.10 -6.11
CA HIS A 224 -9.70 -5.23 -5.95
C HIS A 224 -10.94 -5.66 -6.69
N TYR A 225 -12.09 -5.55 -5.98
CA TYR A 225 -13.34 -5.31 -6.70
C TYR A 225 -13.43 -3.83 -7.08
N ILE A 226 -13.04 -3.51 -8.32
CA ILE A 226 -13.30 -2.21 -8.95
C ILE A 226 -14.41 -2.34 -9.99
N ALA A 227 -15.43 -1.48 -9.92
CA ALA A 227 -16.42 -1.35 -10.99
C ALA A 227 -16.19 -0.07 -11.81
N TRP A 228 -16.24 -0.23 -13.13
CA TRP A 228 -16.13 0.86 -14.11
C TRP A 228 -17.43 0.98 -14.91
N ASP A 229 -17.65 2.18 -15.46
CA ASP A 229 -18.66 2.40 -16.50
C ASP A 229 -18.19 1.81 -17.85
N ARG A 230 -19.08 1.73 -18.84
CA ARG A 230 -18.75 1.37 -20.22
C ARG A 230 -19.26 2.47 -21.18
N PRO A 231 -18.39 3.21 -21.89
CA PRO A 231 -16.93 3.21 -21.78
C PRO A 231 -16.45 3.66 -20.38
N PRO A 232 -15.22 3.28 -19.96
CA PRO A 232 -14.68 3.70 -18.67
C PRO A 232 -14.45 5.22 -18.63
N LYS A 233 -14.80 5.83 -17.49
CA LYS A 233 -14.49 7.23 -17.17
C LYS A 233 -13.15 7.32 -16.45
N GLN A 234 -12.67 8.54 -16.21
CA GLN A 234 -11.43 8.81 -15.44
C GLN A 234 -11.40 8.18 -14.04
N HIS A 235 -12.54 7.90 -13.43
CA HIS A 235 -12.65 7.29 -12.12
C HIS A 235 -13.59 6.07 -12.17
N PRO A 236 -13.38 5.05 -11.32
CA PRO A 236 -14.33 3.97 -11.15
C PRO A 236 -15.65 4.55 -10.60
N ARG A 237 -16.76 3.90 -10.93
CA ARG A 237 -18.08 4.33 -10.42
C ARG A 237 -18.21 4.00 -8.94
N TYR A 238 -19.16 4.65 -8.27
CA TYR A 238 -19.50 4.25 -6.91
C TYR A 238 -20.15 2.86 -6.88
N LEU A 239 -19.77 2.07 -5.88
CA LEU A 239 -20.34 0.79 -5.53
C LEU A 239 -21.53 0.99 -4.60
N SER A 240 -22.55 0.16 -4.75
CA SER A 240 -23.81 0.22 -3.97
C SER A 240 -24.31 -1.18 -3.65
N THR A 241 -25.42 -1.30 -2.92
CA THR A 241 -26.07 -2.58 -2.58
C THR A 241 -26.37 -3.46 -3.81
N LYS A 242 -26.54 -2.87 -5.00
CA LYS A 242 -26.71 -3.58 -6.28
C LYS A 242 -25.48 -4.39 -6.72
N ASP A 243 -24.30 -4.06 -6.20
CA ASP A 243 -23.03 -4.72 -6.53
C ASP A 243 -22.56 -5.70 -5.47
N PHE A 244 -23.21 -5.76 -4.30
CA PHE A 244 -22.84 -6.62 -3.18
C PHE A 244 -22.60 -8.09 -3.58
N ASN A 245 -23.54 -8.68 -4.33
CA ASN A 245 -23.42 -10.07 -4.79
C ASN A 245 -22.27 -10.30 -5.79
N LYS A 246 -21.77 -9.23 -6.45
CA LYS A 246 -20.59 -9.29 -7.33
C LYS A 246 -19.30 -9.13 -6.53
N MET A 247 -19.30 -8.23 -5.54
CA MET A 247 -18.21 -8.07 -4.58
C MET A 247 -17.92 -9.40 -3.89
N VAL A 248 -18.92 -10.04 -3.28
CA VAL A 248 -18.76 -11.34 -2.61
C VAL A 248 -18.26 -12.43 -3.58
N LYS A 249 -18.87 -12.54 -4.77
CA LYS A 249 -18.49 -13.57 -5.78
C LYS A 249 -17.12 -13.35 -6.42
N SER A 250 -16.53 -12.16 -6.31
CA SER A 250 -15.19 -11.89 -6.86
C SER A 250 -14.06 -12.54 -6.06
N GLY A 251 -14.32 -12.91 -4.80
CA GLY A 251 -13.32 -13.40 -3.86
C GLY A 251 -12.28 -12.37 -3.43
N MET A 252 -12.49 -11.10 -3.79
CA MET A 252 -11.56 -10.03 -3.46
C MET A 252 -11.58 -9.72 -1.95
N PRO A 253 -10.42 -9.41 -1.36
CA PRO A 253 -10.27 -9.00 0.04
C PRO A 253 -10.87 -7.62 0.33
N PHE A 254 -10.92 -6.73 -0.67
CA PHE A 254 -11.31 -5.34 -0.55
C PHE A 254 -12.05 -4.87 -1.83
N ALA A 255 -12.74 -3.74 -1.74
CA ALA A 255 -13.51 -3.17 -2.84
C ALA A 255 -13.42 -1.64 -2.90
N ARG A 256 -13.64 -1.08 -4.10
CA ARG A 256 -13.73 0.37 -4.30
C ARG A 256 -14.49 0.84 -5.55
N LYS A 257 -15.06 2.05 -5.56
CA LYS A 257 -15.08 3.06 -4.48
C LYS A 257 -16.46 3.20 -3.84
N PHE A 258 -16.51 3.45 -2.55
CA PHE A 258 -17.76 3.66 -1.81
C PHE A 258 -18.09 5.15 -1.61
N GLY A 259 -19.37 5.47 -1.49
CA GLY A 259 -19.84 6.81 -1.12
C GLY A 259 -19.46 7.20 0.32
N LYS A 260 -19.76 8.44 0.72
CA LYS A 260 -19.78 8.80 2.16
C LYS A 260 -21.14 8.37 2.71
N GLY A 261 -21.17 7.43 3.65
CA GLY A 261 -22.42 6.90 4.23
C GLY A 261 -23.28 6.07 3.25
N ASP A 262 -22.67 5.33 2.32
CA ASP A 262 -23.44 4.44 1.43
C ASP A 262 -23.94 3.21 2.22
N PRO A 263 -25.26 2.87 2.20
CA PRO A 263 -25.82 1.74 2.94
C PRO A 263 -25.22 0.37 2.60
N VAL A 264 -24.45 0.24 1.51
CA VAL A 264 -23.70 -0.98 1.23
C VAL A 264 -22.60 -1.24 2.28
N LEU A 265 -22.06 -0.21 2.92
CA LEU A 265 -21.07 -0.35 3.99
C LEU A 265 -21.69 -1.04 5.21
N ASP A 266 -22.89 -0.61 5.62
CA ASP A 266 -23.64 -1.23 6.73
C ASP A 266 -24.06 -2.66 6.39
N LYS A 267 -24.22 -2.96 5.09
CA LYS A 267 -24.42 -4.32 4.61
C LYS A 267 -23.15 -5.16 4.71
N ILE A 268 -21.98 -4.62 4.36
CA ILE A 268 -20.68 -5.30 4.45
C ILE A 268 -20.33 -5.59 5.92
N ASP A 269 -20.44 -4.59 6.81
CA ASP A 269 -20.14 -4.76 8.24
C ASP A 269 -20.97 -5.89 8.86
N ARG A 270 -22.28 -5.93 8.58
CA ARG A 270 -23.19 -6.95 9.10
C ARG A 270 -23.01 -8.33 8.46
N GLU A 271 -22.92 -8.42 7.13
CA GLU A 271 -23.02 -9.70 6.41
C GLU A 271 -21.67 -10.32 6.02
N LEU A 272 -20.56 -9.57 6.08
CA LEU A 272 -19.22 -10.06 5.72
C LEU A 272 -18.19 -9.94 6.85
N LEU A 273 -18.34 -8.96 7.75
CA LEU A 273 -17.40 -8.71 8.85
C LEU A 273 -17.96 -9.10 10.23
N GLY A 274 -19.27 -9.23 10.38
CA GLY A 274 -19.94 -9.60 11.64
C GLY A 274 -19.89 -8.52 12.73
N ARG A 275 -19.73 -7.24 12.37
CA ARG A 275 -19.53 -6.12 13.31
C ARG A 275 -20.67 -5.11 13.31
N SER A 276 -20.79 -4.39 14.43
CA SER A 276 -21.61 -3.17 14.54
C SER A 276 -20.81 -1.93 14.11
N ASP A 277 -21.50 -0.82 13.81
CA ASP A 277 -20.83 0.47 13.64
C ASP A 277 -20.12 0.89 14.94
N GLY A 278 -18.96 1.54 14.80
CA GLY A 278 -18.09 1.92 15.92
C GLY A 278 -17.39 0.78 16.67
N GLN A 279 -17.73 -0.50 16.45
CA GLN A 279 -17.06 -1.66 17.06
C GLN A 279 -15.96 -2.23 16.14
N PHE A 280 -14.94 -2.90 16.69
CA PHE A 280 -13.93 -3.59 15.88
C PHE A 280 -14.49 -4.83 15.18
N THR A 281 -13.85 -5.27 14.09
CA THR A 281 -14.15 -6.57 13.47
C THR A 281 -13.79 -7.72 14.42
N PRO A 282 -14.72 -8.64 14.75
CA PRO A 282 -14.42 -9.79 15.58
C PRO A 282 -13.44 -10.77 14.90
N GLY A 283 -12.52 -11.30 15.69
CA GLY A 283 -11.49 -12.27 15.27
C GLY A 283 -10.84 -12.91 16.51
N GLY A 284 -10.01 -13.94 16.32
CA GLY A 284 -9.47 -14.74 17.43
C GLY A 284 -8.56 -13.97 18.39
N TRP A 285 -8.01 -12.84 17.94
CA TRP A 285 -7.23 -11.89 18.74
C TRP A 285 -8.03 -11.16 19.82
N CYS A 286 -9.37 -11.16 19.75
CA CYS A 286 -10.23 -10.33 20.59
C CYS A 286 -11.05 -11.17 21.56
N SER A 287 -11.11 -10.74 22.83
CA SER A 287 -11.88 -11.45 23.85
C SER A 287 -13.36 -11.06 23.77
N GLN A 288 -14.26 -12.04 23.68
CA GLN A 288 -15.70 -11.83 23.76
C GLN A 288 -16.14 -11.79 25.24
N ARG A 289 -16.82 -10.72 25.66
CA ARG A 289 -17.57 -10.70 26.94
C ARG A 289 -18.85 -11.53 26.76
N SER A 290 -19.24 -12.28 27.78
CA SER A 290 -20.40 -13.19 27.79
C SER A 290 -21.73 -12.50 27.42
N ASP A 291 -21.81 -11.19 27.65
CA ASP A 291 -23.08 -10.46 27.67
C ASP A 291 -23.37 -9.77 26.32
N GLY A 292 -22.56 -10.02 25.29
CA GLY A 292 -22.81 -9.70 23.88
C GLY A 292 -22.73 -8.22 23.47
N ALA A 293 -22.91 -7.28 24.39
CA ALA A 293 -23.00 -5.83 24.10
C ALA A 293 -21.67 -5.20 23.63
N GLU A 294 -20.53 -5.70 24.11
CA GLU A 294 -19.21 -5.12 23.88
C GLU A 294 -18.23 -6.18 23.36
N GLN A 295 -18.04 -6.22 22.05
CA GLN A 295 -17.08 -7.11 21.40
C GLN A 295 -15.74 -6.41 21.21
N CYS A 296 -14.64 -7.13 21.42
CA CYS A 296 -13.27 -6.69 21.15
C CYS A 296 -12.75 -5.45 21.90
N LEU A 297 -13.30 -5.10 23.08
CA LEU A 297 -12.74 -4.06 23.95
C LEU A 297 -11.48 -4.51 24.72
N SER A 298 -11.15 -5.81 24.72
CA SER A 298 -9.97 -6.35 25.39
C SER A 298 -9.20 -7.33 24.50
N ARG A 299 -7.87 -7.22 24.56
CA ARG A 299 -6.91 -8.06 23.83
C ARG A 299 -6.98 -9.50 24.35
N GLY A 300 -7.03 -10.45 23.41
CA GLY A 300 -6.88 -11.88 23.62
C GLY A 300 -5.56 -12.39 23.04
N ASP A 301 -5.52 -13.64 22.60
CA ASP A 301 -4.35 -14.23 21.96
C ASP A 301 -4.22 -13.77 20.50
N GLU A 302 -3.33 -12.81 20.25
CA GLU A 302 -3.06 -12.26 18.93
C GLU A 302 -2.45 -13.25 17.92
N SER A 303 -2.00 -14.43 18.36
CA SER A 303 -1.54 -15.50 17.46
C SER A 303 -2.71 -16.31 16.89
N LYS A 304 -3.94 -16.07 17.38
CA LYS A 304 -5.13 -16.88 17.12
C LYS A 304 -6.00 -16.26 16.04
N PHE A 305 -6.09 -16.95 14.91
CA PHE A 305 -6.92 -16.57 13.76
C PHE A 305 -8.24 -17.36 13.75
N LEU A 306 -9.28 -16.77 13.15
CA LEU A 306 -10.61 -17.38 13.01
C LEU A 306 -11.10 -17.16 11.57
N PRO A 307 -10.50 -17.87 10.59
CA PRO A 307 -10.73 -17.62 9.17
C PRO A 307 -12.18 -17.90 8.79
N GLY A 308 -12.94 -16.83 8.55
CA GLY A 308 -14.32 -16.93 8.08
C GLY A 308 -14.42 -17.19 6.57
N LEU A 309 -15.66 -17.26 6.06
CA LEU A 309 -15.99 -17.45 4.64
C LEU A 309 -15.29 -16.46 3.68
N GLY A 310 -14.76 -15.34 4.18
CA GLY A 310 -13.92 -14.43 3.42
C GLY A 310 -12.56 -15.03 3.06
N ALA A 311 -11.86 -15.57 4.06
CA ALA A 311 -10.54 -16.19 3.89
C ALA A 311 -10.60 -17.40 2.95
N GLU A 312 -11.69 -18.18 2.98
CA GLU A 312 -11.94 -19.26 2.01
C GLU A 312 -12.00 -18.73 0.57
N ARG A 313 -12.73 -17.63 0.33
CA ARG A 313 -12.82 -17.01 -1.00
C ARG A 313 -11.48 -16.43 -1.46
N LEU A 314 -10.71 -15.80 -0.57
CA LEU A 314 -9.35 -15.37 -0.91
C LEU A 314 -8.46 -16.59 -1.21
N GLN A 315 -8.54 -17.68 -0.46
CA GLN A 315 -7.73 -18.88 -0.72
C GLN A 315 -8.03 -19.46 -2.11
N GLN A 316 -9.29 -19.50 -2.52
CA GLN A 316 -9.69 -19.90 -3.89
C GLN A 316 -9.13 -18.94 -4.94
N LEU A 317 -9.19 -17.63 -4.70
CA LEU A 317 -8.61 -16.62 -5.58
C LEU A 317 -7.08 -16.76 -5.68
N MET A 318 -6.37 -16.91 -4.56
CA MET A 318 -4.91 -17.07 -4.55
C MET A 318 -4.46 -18.36 -5.25
N LYS A 319 -5.19 -19.47 -5.09
CA LYS A 319 -4.95 -20.71 -5.86
C LYS A 319 -5.02 -20.47 -7.37
N LYS A 320 -5.90 -19.56 -7.84
CA LYS A 320 -5.96 -19.13 -9.24
C LYS A 320 -4.82 -18.17 -9.62
N LEU A 321 -4.55 -17.14 -8.81
CA LEU A 321 -3.52 -16.13 -9.12
C LEU A 321 -2.09 -16.69 -9.10
N MET A 322 -1.85 -17.79 -8.37
CA MET A 322 -0.56 -18.49 -8.36
C MET A 322 -0.38 -19.48 -9.53
N SER A 323 -1.42 -19.75 -10.35
CA SER A 323 -1.31 -20.68 -11.49
C SER A 323 -0.36 -20.15 -12.56
N GLN A 324 0.24 -21.07 -13.33
CA GLN A 324 1.18 -20.70 -14.39
C GLN A 324 0.52 -19.82 -15.47
N ASP A 325 -0.74 -20.09 -15.80
CA ASP A 325 -1.53 -19.30 -16.77
C ASP A 325 -1.62 -17.83 -16.36
N PHE A 326 -1.73 -17.56 -15.06
CA PHE A 326 -1.78 -16.19 -14.54
C PHE A 326 -0.40 -15.53 -14.47
N ARG A 327 0.65 -16.30 -14.11
CA ARG A 327 2.05 -15.83 -14.12
C ARG A 327 2.54 -15.46 -15.51
N ASN A 328 2.05 -16.16 -16.55
CA ASN A 328 2.39 -15.92 -17.95
C ASN A 328 1.96 -14.54 -18.49
N GLY A 329 1.14 -13.77 -17.76
CA GLY A 329 0.77 -12.39 -18.07
C GLY A 329 1.48 -11.32 -17.22
N SER A 330 2.54 -11.68 -16.49
CA SER A 330 3.36 -10.76 -15.68
C SER A 330 4.58 -10.24 -16.46
N CYS A 331 5.33 -9.29 -15.89
CA CYS A 331 6.58 -8.83 -16.51
C CYS A 331 7.76 -9.80 -16.35
N SER A 332 7.56 -11.00 -15.77
CA SER A 332 8.53 -12.10 -15.85
C SER A 332 8.50 -12.84 -17.20
N SER A 333 7.46 -12.63 -18.02
CA SER A 333 7.24 -13.35 -19.29
C SER A 333 7.15 -12.42 -20.51
N LEU A 334 7.29 -11.11 -20.32
CA LEU A 334 7.11 -10.06 -21.34
C LEU A 334 8.33 -9.15 -21.40
N GLN A 335 8.85 -8.92 -22.61
CA GLN A 335 9.94 -7.99 -22.90
C GLN A 335 9.48 -6.97 -23.96
N TYR A 336 9.84 -5.70 -23.80
CA TYR A 336 9.52 -4.67 -24.79
C TYR A 336 10.54 -4.68 -25.93
N ASP A 337 10.09 -5.01 -27.14
CA ASP A 337 10.90 -4.92 -28.36
C ASP A 337 10.84 -3.48 -28.89
N GLN A 338 11.92 -2.73 -28.69
CA GLN A 338 12.01 -1.33 -29.14
C GLN A 338 11.94 -1.17 -30.68
N THR A 339 12.27 -2.22 -31.45
CA THR A 339 12.24 -2.18 -32.92
C THR A 339 10.82 -2.33 -33.45
N LYS A 340 10.03 -3.23 -32.85
CA LYS A 340 8.60 -3.42 -33.13
C LYS A 340 7.70 -2.41 -32.41
N ARG A 341 8.23 -1.78 -31.35
CA ARG A 341 7.51 -0.95 -30.37
C ARG A 341 6.40 -1.68 -29.62
N ASP A 342 6.57 -2.99 -29.43
CA ASP A 342 5.55 -3.91 -28.94
C ASP A 342 6.10 -4.86 -27.85
N TRP A 343 5.22 -5.47 -27.07
CA TRP A 343 5.58 -6.44 -26.04
C TRP A 343 5.60 -7.86 -26.59
N ILE A 344 6.76 -8.51 -26.55
CA ILE A 344 6.96 -9.90 -26.98
C ILE A 344 7.07 -10.82 -25.77
N HIS A 345 6.60 -12.06 -25.91
CA HIS A 345 6.79 -13.09 -24.89
C HIS A 345 8.23 -13.63 -24.92
N ILE A 346 8.87 -13.68 -23.76
CA ILE A 346 10.28 -14.08 -23.62
C ILE A 346 10.50 -15.55 -24.03
N ASN A 347 9.47 -16.39 -23.92
CA ASN A 347 9.49 -17.81 -24.25
C ASN A 347 8.69 -18.15 -25.53
N ALA A 348 8.50 -17.20 -26.46
CA ALA A 348 7.84 -17.45 -27.74
C ALA A 348 8.85 -17.80 -28.85
N ALA A 349 9.38 -19.03 -28.80
CA ALA A 349 10.27 -19.63 -29.78
C ALA A 349 9.89 -21.11 -30.03
#